data_AF-A0A3N0GVM3-F1
#
_entry.id   AF-A0A3N0GVM3-F1
#
_cell.length_a   1.000
_cell.length_b   1.000
_cell.length_c   1.000
_cell.angle_alpha   90.00
_cell.angle_beta   90.00
_cell.angle_gamma   90.00
#
_symmetry.space_group_name_H-M   'P 1'
#
loop_
_entity.id
_entity.type
_entity.pdbx_description
1 polymer ?
#
loop_
_entity_poly.entity_id
_entity_poly.type
_entity_poly.pdbx_seq_one_letter_code
_entity_poly.pdbx_strand_id
1 'polypeptide(L)'
;MSIKKGDTVRVIAGKDKGAEGKVIQVLREEQRVIVEGVNRVKKHTKVVNQGGRAGTTGGIVTTEAPIHVSNVMLVQGKGTTRVGFKRVEATKRRPDGSTYTTTRSVRIARKSGDEI
;
A
#
# COMPACT_ATOMS: atom_id res chain seq x y z
N MET A 1 -1.97 -8.48 7.48
CA MET A 1 -1.15 -7.52 6.70
C MET A 1 -1.46 -6.11 7.16
N SER A 2 -0.44 -5.36 7.60
CA SER A 2 -0.63 -4.08 8.30
C SER A 2 -0.66 -2.85 7.37
N ILE A 3 -0.17 -3.03 6.14
CA ILE A 3 -0.11 -2.00 5.10
C ILE A 3 -1.35 -2.12 4.21
N LYS A 4 -1.94 -0.98 3.86
CA LYS A 4 -3.10 -0.84 2.98
C LYS A 4 -2.73 -0.04 1.73
N LYS A 5 -3.58 -0.15 0.71
CA LYS A 5 -3.50 0.68 -0.49
C LYS A 5 -3.59 2.16 -0.10
N GLY A 6 -2.72 2.98 -0.67
CA GLY A 6 -2.66 4.41 -0.41
C GLY A 6 -1.78 4.84 0.77
N ASP A 7 -1.29 3.90 1.58
CA ASP A 7 -0.30 4.22 2.62
C ASP A 7 1.03 4.67 1.96
N THR A 8 1.73 5.61 2.61
CA THR A 8 3.09 6.01 2.22
C THR A 8 4.09 5.15 2.97
N VAL A 9 5.04 4.54 2.23
CA VAL A 9 5.99 3.60 2.79
C VAL A 9 7.42 3.91 2.35
N ARG A 10 8.37 3.56 3.21
CA ARG A 10 9.81 3.61 2.93
C ARG A 10 10.36 2.19 2.83
N VAL A 11 11.23 1.97 1.85
CA VAL A 11 11.93 0.69 1.67
C VAL A 11 13.11 0.59 2.66
N ILE A 12 13.16 -0.50 3.41
CA ILE A 12 14.16 -0.76 4.45
C ILE A 12 15.34 -1.56 3.88
N ALA A 13 15.03 -2.49 2.95
CA ALA A 13 15.98 -3.46 2.42
C ALA A 13 15.73 -3.73 0.93
N GLY A 14 16.79 -4.08 0.22
CA GLY A 14 16.79 -4.33 -1.23
C GLY A 14 17.50 -3.23 -2.02
N LYS A 15 17.36 -3.30 -3.35
CA LYS A 15 18.03 -2.38 -4.29
C LYS A 15 17.64 -0.92 -4.06
N ASP A 16 16.36 -0.68 -3.79
CA ASP A 16 15.81 0.67 -3.63
C ASP A 16 15.72 1.09 -2.15
N LYS A 17 16.67 0.63 -1.31
CA LYS A 17 16.70 0.98 0.12
C LYS A 17 16.72 2.50 0.32
N GLY A 18 15.84 2.99 1.18
CA GLY A 18 15.69 4.42 1.49
C GLY A 18 14.70 5.17 0.60
N ALA A 19 14.27 4.58 -0.53
CA ALA A 19 13.23 5.16 -1.36
C ALA A 19 11.88 5.19 -0.61
N GLU A 20 11.13 6.26 -0.83
CA GLU A 20 9.77 6.43 -0.35
C GLU A 20 8.80 6.43 -1.52
N GLY A 21 7.61 5.87 -1.31
CA GLY A 21 6.58 5.85 -2.32
C GLY A 21 5.23 5.48 -1.75
N LYS A 22 4.19 5.70 -2.54
CA LYS A 22 2.82 5.33 -2.20
C LYS A 22 2.52 3.90 -2.63
N VAL A 23 1.77 3.17 -1.80
CA VAL A 23 1.34 1.81 -2.14
C VAL A 23 0.21 1.86 -3.17
N ILE A 24 0.48 1.40 -4.39
CA ILE A 24 -0.47 1.31 -5.50
C ILE A 24 -1.42 0.13 -5.29
N GLN A 25 -0.85 -1.03 -4.95
CA GLN A 25 -1.57 -2.28 -4.80
C GLN A 25 -0.96 -3.15 -3.71
N VAL A 26 -1.82 -3.91 -3.03
CA VAL A 26 -1.45 -4.88 -2.01
C VAL A 26 -1.88 -6.27 -2.47
N LEU A 27 -0.92 -7.17 -2.65
CA LEU A 27 -1.13 -8.57 -2.98
C LEU A 27 -1.11 -9.37 -1.67
N ARG A 28 -2.30 -9.56 -1.08
CA ARG A 28 -2.43 -10.09 0.29
C ARG A 28 -2.03 -11.56 0.40
N GLU A 29 -2.34 -12.36 -0.62
CA GLU A 29 -2.03 -13.79 -0.67
C GLU A 29 -0.52 -14.03 -0.74
N GLU A 30 0.18 -13.25 -1.58
CA GLU A 30 1.62 -13.34 -1.77
C GLU A 30 2.44 -12.53 -0.74
N GLN A 31 1.78 -11.83 0.18
CA GLN A 31 2.41 -10.93 1.16
C GLN A 31 3.31 -9.85 0.51
N ARG A 32 2.90 -9.36 -0.66
CA ARG A 32 3.66 -8.38 -1.45
C ARG A 32 2.89 -7.08 -1.65
N VAL A 33 3.63 -6.01 -1.91
CA VAL A 33 3.09 -4.68 -2.21
C VAL A 33 3.76 -4.11 -3.44
N ILE A 34 3.00 -3.39 -4.25
CA ILE A 34 3.53 -2.60 -5.38
C ILE A 34 3.58 -1.16 -4.91
N VAL A 35 4.77 -0.58 -4.91
CA VAL A 35 5.06 0.77 -4.43
C VAL A 35 5.51 1.61 -5.62
N GLU A 36 4.98 2.82 -5.72
CA GLU A 36 5.32 3.76 -6.78
C GLU A 36 6.81 4.08 -6.80
N GLY A 37 7.44 4.02 -7.99
CA GLY A 37 8.85 4.37 -8.20
C GLY A 37 9.87 3.35 -7.66
N VAL A 38 9.42 2.30 -6.97
CA VAL A 38 10.27 1.27 -6.34
C VAL A 38 10.25 0.00 -7.19
N ASN A 39 11.38 -0.70 -7.24
CA ASN A 39 11.54 -1.99 -7.90
C ASN A 39 11.08 -1.97 -9.38
N ARG A 40 11.55 -0.97 -10.13
CA ARG A 40 11.24 -0.83 -11.55
C ARG A 40 11.97 -1.88 -12.40
N VAL A 41 11.19 -2.65 -13.15
CA VAL A 41 11.70 -3.68 -14.07
C VAL A 41 11.37 -3.31 -15.51
N LYS A 42 12.28 -3.66 -16.42
CA LYS A 42 12.07 -3.52 -17.86
C LYS A 42 11.38 -4.77 -18.37
N LYS A 43 10.13 -4.64 -18.80
CA LYS A 43 9.34 -5.72 -19.39
C LYS A 43 9.27 -5.54 -20.89
N HIS A 44 9.70 -6.55 -21.63
CA HIS A 44 9.51 -6.61 -23.08
C HIS A 44 8.06 -7.07 -23.34
N THR A 45 7.26 -6.19 -23.93
CA THR A 45 5.87 -6.49 -24.24
C THR A 45 5.72 -6.75 -25.73
N LYS A 46 5.28 -7.96 -26.08
CA LYS A 46 4.96 -8.33 -27.46
C LYS A 46 3.73 -7.54 -27.94
N VAL A 47 3.74 -7.08 -29.18
CA VAL A 47 2.57 -6.45 -29.82
C VAL A 47 1.42 -7.45 -29.82
N VAL A 48 0.27 -7.05 -29.26
CA VAL A 48 -0.90 -7.94 -29.13
C VAL A 48 -1.87 -7.76 -30.29
N ASN A 49 -1.88 -6.60 -30.98
CA ASN A 49 -2.77 -6.31 -32.10
C ASN A 49 -2.00 -5.91 -33.36
N GLN A 50 -2.02 -6.78 -34.36
CA GLN A 50 -1.50 -6.51 -35.71
C GLN A 50 -2.57 -5.94 -36.66
N GLY A 51 -3.83 -5.77 -36.22
CA GLY A 51 -4.93 -5.30 -37.05
C GLY A 51 -5.76 -4.19 -36.41
N GLY A 52 -5.78 -3.01 -37.04
CA GLY A 52 -6.89 -2.05 -36.95
C GLY A 52 -6.85 -0.98 -35.84
N ARG A 53 -6.36 0.21 -36.21
CA ARG A 53 -6.70 1.56 -35.70
C ARG A 53 -6.21 2.06 -34.32
N ALA A 54 -5.65 1.24 -33.45
CA ALA A 54 -4.94 1.74 -32.25
C ALA A 54 -3.92 0.72 -31.74
N GLY A 55 -3.00 0.31 -32.61
CA GLY A 55 -1.98 -0.68 -32.28
C GLY A 55 -1.07 -0.19 -31.16
N THR A 56 -1.15 -0.83 -29.99
CA THR A 56 -0.16 -0.67 -28.93
C THR A 56 1.21 -1.06 -29.50
N THR A 57 2.05 -0.06 -29.75
CA THR A 57 3.42 -0.26 -30.24
C THR A 57 4.17 -1.13 -29.24
N GLY A 58 4.72 -2.24 -29.71
CA GLY A 58 5.56 -3.12 -28.91
C GLY A 58 6.80 -2.37 -28.46
N GLY A 59 7.31 -2.71 -27.28
CA GLY A 59 8.43 -1.97 -26.72
C GLY A 59 8.85 -2.44 -25.33
N ILE A 60 9.88 -1.77 -24.83
CA ILE A 60 10.38 -1.96 -23.47
C ILE A 60 9.60 -1.04 -22.55
N VAL A 61 8.67 -1.61 -21.79
CA VAL A 61 7.89 -0.86 -20.79
C VAL A 61 8.60 -0.98 -19.44
N THR A 62 8.75 0.14 -18.75
CA THR A 62 9.22 0.12 -17.36
C THR A 62 8.01 0.02 -16.45
N THR A 63 7.93 -1.04 -15.66
CA THR A 63 6.81 -1.29 -14.74
C THR A 63 7.32 -1.52 -13.32
N GLU A 64 6.57 -1.09 -12.32
CA GLU A 64 6.84 -1.37 -10.92
C GLU A 64 6.57 -2.85 -10.61
N ALA A 65 7.52 -3.52 -9.96
CA ALA A 65 7.38 -4.91 -9.55
C ALA A 65 7.11 -5.02 -8.04
N PRO A 66 6.40 -6.07 -7.60
CA PRO A 66 6.03 -6.24 -6.20
C PRO A 66 7.26 -6.49 -5.30
N ILE A 67 7.29 -5.82 -4.14
CA ILE A 67 8.26 -6.03 -3.06
C ILE A 67 7.59 -6.72 -1.87
N HIS A 68 8.33 -7.53 -1.12
CA HIS A 68 7.81 -8.21 0.06
C HIS A 68 7.48 -7.23 1.18
N VAL A 69 6.36 -7.45 1.88
CA VAL A 69 5.85 -6.53 2.93
C VAL A 69 6.82 -6.33 4.10
N SER A 70 7.72 -7.28 4.36
CA SER A 70 8.75 -7.14 5.40
C SER A 70 9.80 -6.07 5.10
N ASN A 71 9.98 -5.73 3.82
CA ASN A 71 11.04 -4.82 3.37
C ASN A 71 10.56 -3.37 3.30
N VAL A 72 9.33 -3.10 3.74
CA VAL A 72 8.73 -1.76 3.74
C VAL A 72 8.22 -1.39 5.12
N MET A 73 8.31 -0.10 5.43
CA MET A 73 7.85 0.48 6.68
C MET A 73 6.92 1.65 6.41
N LEU A 74 5.90 1.83 7.25
CA LEU A 74 4.98 2.95 7.12
C LEU A 74 5.71 4.26 7.47
N VAL A 75 5.46 5.30 6.70
CA VAL A 75 5.98 6.65 6.93
C VAL A 75 4.85 7.50 7.48
N GLN A 76 5.07 8.12 8.63
CA GLN A 76 4.16 9.10 9.20
C GLN A 76 4.96 10.29 9.74
N GLY A 77 4.65 11.49 9.24
CA GLY A 77 5.43 12.69 9.53
C GLY A 77 6.87 12.56 9.03
N LYS A 78 7.86 12.81 9.89
CA LYS A 78 9.29 12.83 9.54
C LYS A 78 9.99 11.47 9.67
N GLY A 79 9.28 10.39 10.03
CA GLY A 79 9.92 9.12 10.38
C GLY A 79 9.16 7.87 9.93
N THR A 80 9.88 6.75 9.97
CA THR A 80 9.31 5.42 9.81
C THR A 80 8.74 4.91 11.13
N THR A 81 7.60 4.23 11.06
CA THR A 81 6.90 3.73 12.25
C THR A 81 6.38 2.32 12.02
N ARG A 82 6.20 1.58 13.12
CA ARG A 82 5.48 0.29 13.12
C ARG A 82 4.00 0.54 13.35
N VAL A 83 3.16 -0.20 12.62
CA VAL A 83 1.71 -0.17 12.79
C VAL A 83 1.32 -0.91 14.08
N GLY A 84 0.52 -0.27 14.92
CA GLY A 84 -0.20 -0.85 16.05
C GLY A 84 -1.71 -0.78 15.81
N PHE A 85 -2.47 -1.33 16.76
CA PHE A 85 -3.93 -1.28 16.75
C PHE A 85 -4.42 -0.79 18.11
N LYS A 86 -5.39 0.13 18.10
CA LYS A 86 -6.08 0.62 19.29
C LYS A 86 -7.57 0.37 19.12
N ARG A 87 -8.24 -0.09 20.18
CA ARG A 87 -9.71 -0.16 20.21
C ARG A 87 -10.23 1.19 20.67
N VAL A 88 -11.09 1.80 19.86
CA VAL A 88 -11.72 3.08 20.13
C VAL A 88 -13.23 2.84 20.23
N GLU A 89 -13.89 3.50 21.16
CA GLU A 89 -15.34 3.45 21.27
C GLU A 89 -15.98 4.19 20.09
N ALA A 90 -17.03 3.59 19.54
CA ALA A 90 -17.81 4.11 18.44
C ALA A 90 -19.28 3.98 18.78
N THR A 91 -20.01 5.08 18.67
CA THR A 91 -21.46 5.08 18.87
C THR A 91 -22.15 4.68 17.59
N LYS A 92 -22.94 3.60 17.61
CA LYS A 92 -23.79 3.19 16.48
C LYS A 92 -25.25 3.52 16.76
N ARG A 93 -25.94 4.01 15.74
CA ARG A 93 -27.37 4.35 15.77
C ARG A 93 -28.18 3.18 15.20
N ARG A 94 -29.21 2.74 15.91
CA ARG A 94 -30.20 1.77 15.41
C ARG A 94 -31.24 2.46 14.50
N PRO A 95 -31.94 1.72 13.65
CA PRO A 95 -33.10 2.24 12.90
C PRO A 95 -34.14 2.89 13.82
N ASP A 96 -34.34 2.33 15.02
CA ASP A 96 -35.27 2.82 16.05
C ASP A 96 -34.80 4.09 16.79
N GLY A 97 -33.70 4.72 16.36
CA GLY A 97 -33.16 5.95 16.95
C GLY A 97 -32.33 5.77 18.22
N SER A 98 -32.38 4.61 18.88
CA SER A 98 -31.51 4.32 20.05
C SER A 98 -30.04 4.16 19.66
N THR A 99 -29.13 4.62 20.52
CA THR A 99 -27.68 4.47 20.33
C THR A 99 -27.11 3.36 21.22
N TYR A 100 -26.12 2.63 20.72
CA TYR A 100 -25.33 1.71 21.54
C TYR A 100 -23.84 1.92 21.27
N THR A 101 -23.02 1.70 22.30
CA THR A 101 -21.57 1.80 22.21
C THR A 101 -21.02 0.48 21.67
N THR A 102 -20.19 0.56 20.64
CA THR A 102 -19.41 -0.57 20.12
C THR A 102 -17.94 -0.19 20.10
N THR A 103 -17.05 -1.16 19.95
CA THR A 103 -15.62 -0.88 19.80
C THR A 103 -15.21 -1.11 18.35
N ARG A 104 -14.41 -0.18 17.78
CA ARG A 104 -13.77 -0.34 16.48
C ARG A 104 -12.25 -0.33 16.63
N SER A 105 -11.57 -1.20 15.89
CA SER A 105 -10.10 -1.23 15.87
C SER A 105 -9.58 -0.23 14.84
N VAL A 106 -8.78 0.73 15.29
CA VAL A 106 -8.11 1.73 14.47
C VAL A 106 -6.62 1.43 14.41
N ARG A 107 -5.97 1.70 13.26
CA ARG A 107 -4.52 1.59 13.13
C ARG A 107 -3.87 2.83 13.73
N ILE A 108 -2.81 2.63 14.50
CA ILE A 108 -2.02 3.70 15.10
C ILE A 108 -0.55 3.54 14.74
N ALA A 109 0.21 4.63 14.64
CA ALA A 109 1.66 4.52 14.64
C ALA A 109 2.15 4.30 16.07
N ARG A 110 2.94 3.25 16.29
CA ARG A 110 3.50 2.98 17.63
C ARG A 110 4.44 4.07 18.14
N LYS A 111 5.01 4.89 17.24
CA LYS A 111 5.99 5.92 17.62
C LYS A 111 5.32 7.22 18.06
N SER A 112 4.30 7.68 17.35
CA SER A 112 3.60 8.93 17.67
C SER A 112 2.27 8.73 18.41
N GLY A 113 1.67 7.54 18.32
CA GLY A 113 0.34 7.26 18.87
C GLY A 113 -0.81 7.76 17.99
N ASP A 114 -0.50 8.50 16.93
CA ASP A 114 -1.49 9.04 15.99
C ASP A 114 -2.14 7.94 15.15
N GLU A 115 -3.38 8.19 14.74
CA GLU A 115 -4.13 7.30 13.84
C GLU A 115 -3.57 7.35 12.40
N ILE A 116 -3.66 6.22 11.68
CA ILE A 116 -3.13 6.02 10.31
C ILE A 116 -4.23 5.74 9.28
#